data_AF-A0A355Z0P5-F1
#
_entry.id   AF-A0A355Z0P5-F1
#
_cell.length_a   1.000
_cell.length_b   1.000
_cell.length_c   1.000
_cell.angle_alpha   90.00
_cell.angle_beta   90.00
_cell.angle_gamma   90.00
#
_symmetry.space_group_name_H-M   'P 1'
#
loop_
_entity.id
_entity.type
_entity.pdbx_description
1 polymer ?
#
loop_
_entity_poly.entity_id
_entity_poly.type
_entity_poly.pdbx_seq_one_letter_code
_entity_poly.pdbx_strand_id
1 'polypeptide(L)' 'MRLILLGAPGAGKGTQAQFICEQFKIPQISTGDMLRAAIKDGTELGL' A
#
# COMPACT_ATOMS: atom_id res chain seq x y z
N MET A 1 -3.05 -4.52 15.79
CA MET A 1 -1.85 -5.20 15.24
C MET A 1 -1.13 -4.23 14.31
N ARG A 2 0.21 -4.24 14.27
CA ARG A 2 1.02 -3.36 13.39
C ARG A 2 2.02 -4.22 12.63
N LEU A 3 1.98 -4.17 11.30
CA LEU A 3 2.74 -5.06 10.43
C LEU A 3 3.45 -4.26 9.34
N ILE A 4 4.63 -4.74 8.92
CA ILE A 4 5.35 -4.26 7.73
C ILE A 4 5.53 -5.48 6.82
N LEU A 5 5.14 -5.35 5.55
CA LEU A 5 5.29 -6.40 4.55
C LEU A 5 6.50 -6.09 3.65
N LEU A 6 7.51 -6.94 3.71
CA LEU A 6 8.75 -6.82 2.93
C LEU A 6 8.79 -7.84 1.79
N GLY A 7 9.52 -7.51 0.72
CA GLY A 7 9.67 -8.39 -0.44
C GLY A 7 9.98 -7.62 -1.73
N ALA A 8 10.57 -8.29 -2.71
CA ALA A 8 10.95 -7.70 -3.99
C ALA A 8 9.74 -7.15 -4.79
N PRO A 9 9.97 -6.27 -5.79
CA PRO A 9 8.95 -5.92 -6.77
C PRO A 9 8.36 -7.19 -7.42
N GLY A 10 7.04 -7.25 -7.60
CA GLY A 10 6.37 -8.43 -8.15
C GLY A 10 6.16 -9.62 -7.19
N ALA A 11 6.70 -9.60 -5.97
CA ALA A 11 6.60 -10.71 -5.01
C ALA A 11 5.21 -10.94 -4.38
N GLY A 12 4.15 -10.30 -4.88
CA GLY A 12 2.78 -10.52 -4.38
C GLY A 12 2.43 -9.85 -3.05
N LYS A 13 3.24 -8.88 -2.56
CA LYS A 13 2.98 -8.17 -1.30
C LYS A 13 1.59 -7.54 -1.22
N GLY A 14 1.13 -6.88 -2.28
CA GLY A 14 -0.19 -6.25 -2.30
C GLY A 14 -1.33 -7.25 -2.13
N THR A 15 -1.25 -8.39 -2.84
CA THR A 15 -2.21 -9.49 -2.74
C THR A 15 -2.27 -10.06 -1.32
N GLN A 16 -1.12 -10.29 -0.69
CA GLN A 16 -1.06 -10.78 0.68
C GLN A 16 -1.54 -9.73 1.70
N ALA A 17 -1.21 -8.44 1.47
CA ALA A 17 -1.67 -7.35 2.33
C ALA A 17 -3.20 -7.24 2.33
N GLN A 18 -3.86 -7.38 1.17
CA GLN A 18 -5.32 -7.39 1.08
C GLN A 18 -5.93 -8.50 1.92
N PHE A 19 -5.44 -9.73 1.77
CA PHE A 19 -5.90 -10.87 2.58
C PHE A 19 -5.76 -10.60 4.09
N ILE A 20 -4.59 -10.13 4.54
CA ILE A 20 -4.34 -9.83 5.95
C ILE A 20 -5.30 -8.72 6.45
N CYS A 21 -5.49 -7.65 5.68
CA CYS A 21 -6.36 -6.54 6.06
C CYS A 21 -7.82 -6.99 6.21
N GLU A 22 -8.32 -7.83 5.30
CA GLU A 22 -9.67 -8.38 5.35
C GLU A 22 -9.89 -9.31 6.55
N GLN A 23 -8.92 -10.16 6.86
CA GLN A 23 -9.00 -11.12 7.97
C GLN A 23 -8.95 -10.41 9.33
N PHE A 24 -8.01 -9.49 9.50
CA PHE A 24 -7.77 -8.83 10.79
C PHE A 24 -8.47 -7.48 10.94
N LYS A 25 -9.26 -7.06 9.93
CA LYS A 25 -9.98 -5.79 9.90
C LYS A 25 -9.08 -4.58 10.19
N ILE A 26 -7.90 -4.56 9.57
CA ILE A 26 -6.94 -3.46 9.67
C ILE A 26 -6.81 -2.73 8.34
N PRO A 27 -6.54 -1.41 8.33
CA PRO A 27 -6.34 -0.68 7.09
C PRO A 27 -4.99 -1.05 6.44
N GLN A 28 -4.97 -1.06 5.10
CA GLN A 28 -3.74 -1.14 4.34
C GLN A 28 -3.14 0.26 4.17
N ILE A 29 -1.84 0.41 4.42
CA ILE A 29 -1.07 1.62 4.09
C ILE A 29 -0.02 1.22 3.05
N SER A 30 -0.09 1.83 1.87
CA SER A 30 0.76 1.52 0.72
C SER A 30 1.37 2.82 0.18
N THR A 31 2.65 3.03 0.45
CA THR A 31 3.36 4.24 -0.02
C THR A 31 3.31 4.37 -1.55
N GLY A 32 3.39 3.25 -2.27
CA GLY A 32 3.27 3.25 -3.73
C GLY A 32 1.90 3.73 -4.23
N ASP A 33 0.81 3.35 -3.55
CA ASP A 33 -0.53 3.81 -3.94
C ASP A 33 -0.75 5.27 -3.55
N MET A 34 -0.25 5.69 -2.38
CA MET A 34 -0.30 7.09 -1.93
C MET A 34 0.45 8.02 -2.89
N LEU A 35 1.66 7.64 -3.31
CA LEU A 35 2.44 8.44 -4.27
C LEU A 35 1.77 8.49 -5.65
N ARG A 36 1.22 7.36 -6.13
CA ARG A 36 0.48 7.33 -7.41
C ARG A 36 -0.79 8.18 -7.36
N ALA A 37 -1.48 8.22 -6.22
CA ALA A 37 -2.62 9.12 -6.01
C ALA A 37 -2.17 10.59 -6.00
N ALA A 38 -1.10 10.92 -5.29
CA ALA A 38 -0.55 12.28 -5.23
C ALA A 38 -0.19 12.83 -6.63
N ILE A 39 0.41 12.00 -7.49
CA ILE A 39 0.71 12.32 -8.90
C ILE A 39 -0.58 12.54 -9.69
N LYS A 40 -1.55 11.62 -9.57
CA LYS A 40 -2.83 11.70 -10.27
C LYS A 40 -3.61 12.97 -9.90
N ASP A 41 -3.55 13.35 -8.63
CA ASP A 41 -4.30 14.48 -8.07
C ASP A 41 -3.55 15.82 -8.23
N GLY A 42 -2.32 15.82 -8.78
CA GLY A 42 -1.54 17.03 -9.03
C GLY A 42 -1.15 17.80 -7.76
N THR A 43 -1.05 17.10 -6.63
CA THR A 43 -0.65 17.69 -5.35
C THR A 43 0.84 18.06 -5.34
N GLU A 44 1.29 18.93 -4.43
CA GLU A 44 2.72 19.29 -4.29
C GLU A 44 3.65 18.06 -4.18
N LEU A 45 3.20 17.00 -3.51
CA LEU A 45 3.96 15.74 -3.37
C LEU A 45 4.10 14.97 -4.70
N GLY A 46 3.18 15.18 -5.65
CA GLY A 46 3.10 14.47 -6.92
C GLY A 46 3.49 15.31 -8.15
N LEU A 47 3.93 16.55 -7.96
CA LEU A 47 4.48 17.43 -9.00
C LEU A 47 5.89 17.03 -9.42
#